data_AF-S2RF82-F1
#
_entry.id   AF-S2RF82-F1
#
_cell.length_a   1.000
_cell.length_b   1.000
_cell.length_c   1.000
_cell.angle_alpha   90.00
_cell.angle_beta   90.00
_cell.angle_gamma   90.00
#
_symmetry.space_group_name_H-M   'P 1'
#
loop_
_entity.id
_entity.type
_entity.pdbx_description
1 polymer ?
#
loop_
_entity_poly.entity_id
_entity_poly.type
_entity_poly.pdbx_seq_one_letter_code
_entity_poly.pdbx_strand_id
1 'polypeptide(L)' 'MINDKPAKSSSDVRVGDTLVINFGNKTLTVRADDLVETTKKNDAAGMYTVLKEDYKETF' A
#
# COMPACT_ATOMS: atom_id res chain seq x y z
N MET A 1 6.76 3.06 3.31
CA MET A 1 6.49 3.67 4.64
C MET A 1 5.11 3.24 5.09
N ILE A 2 4.88 3.15 6.40
CA ILE A 2 3.55 2.93 6.99
C ILE A 2 3.30 4.11 7.93
N ASN A 3 2.22 4.86 7.71
CA ASN A 3 1.87 6.07 8.48
C ASN A 3 3.04 7.04 8.65
N ASP A 4 3.71 7.39 7.55
CA ASP A 4 4.87 8.29 7.50
C ASP A 4 6.15 7.77 8.20
N LYS A 5 6.14 6.53 8.72
CA LYS A 5 7.31 5.91 9.35
C LYS A 5 8.00 4.92 8.41
N PRO A 6 9.34 4.82 8.44
CA PRO A 6 10.07 3.79 7.71
C PRO A 6 9.66 2.41 8.23
N ALA A 7 9.22 1.55 7.31
CA ALA A 7 8.75 0.21 7.62
C ALA A 7 9.70 -0.83 7.02
N LYS A 8 9.83 -1.96 7.69
CA LYS A 8 10.58 -3.14 7.21
C LYS A 8 9.57 -4.19 6.76
N SER A 9 10.03 -5.21 6.03
CA SER A 9 9.16 -6.30 5.58
C SER A 9 8.47 -7.07 6.73
N SER A 10 9.02 -6.99 7.96
CA SER A 10 8.44 -7.58 9.17
C SER A 10 7.58 -6.60 9.98
N SER A 11 7.27 -5.42 9.44
CA SER A 11 6.44 -4.44 10.14
C SER A 11 4.98 -4.86 10.11
N ASP A 12 4.33 -4.90 11.27
CA ASP A 12 2.89 -5.09 11.39
C ASP A 12 2.13 -3.98 10.65
N VAL A 13 1.12 -4.39 9.89
CA VAL A 13 0.15 -3.53 9.21
C VAL A 13 -1.20 -3.76 9.90
N ARG A 14 -1.97 -2.70 10.09
CA ARG A 14 -3.36 -2.76 10.59
C ARG A 14 -4.32 -2.17 9.57
N VAL A 15 -5.58 -2.60 9.64
CA VAL A 15 -6.66 -1.98 8.89
C VAL A 15 -6.76 -0.50 9.28
N GLY A 16 -6.85 0.37 8.28
CA GLY A 16 -6.81 1.82 8.38
C GLY A 16 -5.42 2.42 8.13
N ASP A 17 -4.34 1.63 8.14
CA ASP A 17 -2.99 2.14 7.93
C ASP A 17 -2.80 2.65 6.50
N THR A 18 -1.99 3.70 6.36
CA THR A 18 -1.60 4.25 5.06
C THR A 18 -0.21 3.75 4.70
N LEU A 19 -0.11 3.05 3.57
CA LEU A 19 1.12 2.49 3.03
C LEU A 19 1.58 3.31 1.83
N VAL A 20 2.83 3.75 1.87
CA VAL A 20 3.51 4.37 0.72
C VAL A 20 4.53 3.37 0.17
N ILE A 21 4.31 2.93 -1.06
CA ILE A 21 5.11 1.95 -1.77
C ILE A 21 5.78 2.64 -2.95
N ASN A 22 7.10 2.52 -3.05
CA ASN A 22 7.87 3.05 -4.17
C ASN A 22 8.16 1.91 -5.15
N PHE A 23 7.48 1.92 -6.29
CA PHE A 23 7.67 1.02 -7.43
C PHE A 23 8.60 1.65 -8.47
N GLY A 24 9.91 1.62 -8.24
CA GLY A 24 10.90 2.17 -9.19
C GLY A 24 10.67 3.67 -9.43
N ASN A 25 10.09 4.00 -10.59
CA ASN A 25 9.71 5.36 -10.96
C ASN A 25 8.29 5.76 -10.51
N LYS A 26 7.51 4.87 -9.88
CA LYS A 26 6.17 5.16 -9.38
C LYS A 26 6.14 5.18 -7.85
N THR A 27 5.42 6.11 -7.26
CA THR A 27 5.07 6.10 -5.83
C THR A 27 3.56 5.87 -5.72
N LEU A 28 3.18 4.77 -5.09
CA LEU A 28 1.79 4.39 -4.82
C LEU A 28 1.50 4.57 -3.33
N THR A 29 0.48 5.35 -3.01
CA THR A 29 -0.06 5.47 -1.66
C THR A 29 -1.39 4.75 -1.59
N VAL A 30 -1.50 3.75 -0.72
CA VAL A 30 -2.73 2.99 -0.48
C VAL A 30 -3.10 3.02 0.99
N ARG A 31 -4.39 2.85 1.30
CA ARG A 31 -4.89 2.54 2.63
C ARG A 31 -5.23 1.05 2.68
N ALA A 32 -4.85 0.36 3.75
CA ALA A 32 -5.36 -0.97 4.02
C ALA A 32 -6.79 -0.86 4.57
N ASP A 33 -7.78 -1.35 3.85
CA ASP A 33 -9.19 -1.36 4.29
C ASP A 33 -9.58 -2.72 4.88
N ASP A 34 -8.89 -3.79 4.51
CA ASP A 34 -9.07 -5.10 5.10
C ASP A 34 -7.74 -5.89 5.11
N LEU A 35 -7.55 -6.76 6.11
CA LEU A 35 -6.38 -7.62 6.26
C LEU A 35 -6.85 -9.05 6.45
N VAL A 36 -6.76 -9.84 5.39
CA VAL A 36 -7.15 -11.24 5.39
C VAL A 36 -5.91 -12.10 5.12
N GLU A 37 -5.70 -13.13 5.93
CA GLU A 37 -4.55 -14.03 5.82
C GLU A 37 -4.59 -14.88 4.53
N THR A 38 -5.78 -15.11 3.96
CA THR A 38 -5.97 -15.83 2.71
C THR A 38 -7.05 -15.17 1.86
N THR A 39 -6.71 -14.76 0.63
CA THR A 39 -7.65 -14.07 -0.26
C THR A 39 -7.64 -14.76 -1.61
N LYS A 40 -8.82 -15.03 -2.17
CA LYS A 40 -8.90 -15.40 -3.59
C LYS A 40 -8.58 -14.16 -4.41
N LYS A 41 -7.97 -14.35 -5.60
CA LYS A 41 -7.50 -13.25 -6.46
C LYS A 41 -8.56 -12.18 -6.77
N ASN A 42 -9.85 -12.57 -6.75
CA ASN A 42 -10.98 -11.67 -6.97
C ASN A 42 -11.33 -10.76 -5.78
N ASP A 43 -11.02 -11.18 -4.55
CA ASP A 43 -11.39 -10.44 -3.34
C ASP A 43 -10.32 -9.42 -2.91
N ALA A 44 -9.10 -9.55 -3.43
CA ALA A 44 -7.98 -8.68 -3.09
C ALA A 44 -8.20 -7.20 -3.46
N ALA A 45 -9.05 -6.93 -4.46
CA ALA A 45 -9.36 -5.56 -4.88
C ALA A 45 -10.19 -4.77 -3.85
N GLY A 46 -10.89 -5.46 -2.94
CA GLY A 46 -11.67 -4.80 -1.86
C GLY A 46 -10.87 -4.51 -0.60
N MET A 47 -9.61 -4.93 -0.52
CA MET A 47 -8.83 -4.89 0.72
C MET A 47 -8.00 -3.63 0.89
N TYR A 48 -7.86 -2.83 -0.15
CA TYR A 48 -7.12 -1.58 -0.09
C TYR A 48 -7.69 -0.54 -1.03
N THR A 49 -7.65 0.71 -0.59
CA THR A 49 -8.02 1.86 -1.40
C THR A 49 -6.77 2.57 -1.88
N VAL A 50 -6.67 2.82 -3.19
CA VAL A 50 -5.62 3.67 -3.74
C VAL A 50 -5.94 5.13 -3.43
N LEU A 51 -5.05 5.78 -2.67
CA LEU A 51 -5.20 7.18 -2.28
C LEU A 51 -4.45 8.12 -3.23
N LYS A 52 -3.26 7.73 -3.71
CA LYS A 52 -2.46 8.55 -4.62
C LYS A 52 -1.52 7.71 -5.47
N GLU A 53 -1.38 8.11 -6.72
CA GLU A 53 -0.40 7.56 -7.66
C GLU A 53 0.45 8.71 -8.21
N ASP A 54 1.77 8.59 -8.07
CA ASP A 54 2.73 9.59 -8.51
C ASP A 54 3.78 8.91 -9.38
N TYR A 55 4.10 9.50 -10.54
CA TYR A 55 5.14 9.00 -11.43
C TYR A 55 6.27 10.01 -11.43
N LYS A 56 7.48 9.56 -11.10
CA LYS A 56 8.71 10.29 -11.39
C LYS A 56 8.85 10.33 -12.92
N GLU A 57 8.37 11.41 -13.51
CA GLU A 57 8.69 11.75 -14.89
C GLU A 57 10.20 11.97 -15.00
N THR A 58 10.87 11.08 -15.73
CA THR A 58 12.25 11.29 -16.17
C THR A 58 12.18 12.24 -17.36
N PHE A 59 12.52 13.52 -17.13
CA PHE A 59 12.82 14.48 -18.20
C PHE A 59 14.20 14.19 -18.80
#